data_AF-A0A1M5S754-F1
#
_entry.id   AF-A0A1M5S754-F1
#
_cell.length_a   1.000
_cell.length_b   1.000
_cell.length_c   1.000
_cell.angle_alpha   90.00
_cell.angle_beta   90.00
_cell.angle_gamma   90.00
#
_symmetry.space_group_name_H-M   'P 1'
#
loop_
_entity.id
_entity.type
_entity.pdbx_description
1 polymer ?
#
loop_
_entity_poly.entity_id
_entity_poly.type
_entity_poly.pdbx_seq_one_letter_code
_entity_poly.pdbx_strand_id
1 'polypeptide(L)'
;MTTQGFSKLSAYKAFSKMDRSCSQGCKCSALCQLFMAKEFLSLSAQTGEKFSDKIPDDILDMFRSVPLIPERYKSMELQEAFVEVQSICDNCATDEHDSYCTVNVVLTALGIILEGKDYITDKDKEIQS
;
A
#
# COMPACT_ATOMS: atom_id res chain seq x y z
N MET A 1 -23.82 7.69 10.01
CA MET A 1 -22.88 7.75 8.87
C MET A 1 -21.70 6.90 9.27
N THR A 2 -21.60 5.68 8.75
CA THR A 2 -20.46 4.79 9.00
C THR A 2 -19.27 5.35 8.24
N THR A 3 -18.28 5.85 8.97
CA THR A 3 -16.99 6.26 8.44
C THR A 3 -16.37 5.06 7.72
N GLN A 4 -16.26 5.15 6.39
CA GLN A 4 -15.66 4.12 5.52
C GLN A 4 -14.13 4.15 5.58
N GLY A 5 -13.55 4.49 6.73
CA GLY A 5 -12.10 4.58 6.92
C GLY A 5 -11.45 3.21 7.13
N PHE A 6 -10.19 3.23 7.56
CA PHE A 6 -9.44 2.01 7.88
C PHE A 6 -10.20 1.10 8.85
N SER A 7 -10.27 -0.17 8.49
CA SER A 7 -10.79 -1.25 9.35
C SER A 7 -10.04 -2.54 9.09
N LYS A 8 -10.05 -3.44 10.09
CA LYS A 8 -9.48 -4.80 9.98
C LYS A 8 -10.00 -5.54 8.73
N LEU A 9 -11.29 -5.37 8.43
CA LEU A 9 -11.93 -5.98 7.25
C LEU A 9 -11.42 -5.40 5.93
N SER A 10 -11.29 -4.07 5.84
CA SER A 10 -10.75 -3.42 4.64
C SER A 10 -9.28 -3.79 4.40
N ALA A 11 -8.46 -3.84 5.46
CA ALA A 11 -7.07 -4.26 5.38
C ALA A 11 -6.94 -5.72 4.92
N TYR A 12 -7.81 -6.62 5.43
CA TYR A 12 -7.82 -8.02 5.02
C TYR A 12 -8.23 -8.22 3.55
N LYS A 13 -9.21 -7.44 3.06
CA LYS A 13 -9.62 -7.45 1.64
C LYS A 13 -8.48 -7.03 0.73
N ALA A 14 -7.81 -5.93 1.05
CA ALA A 14 -6.65 -5.45 0.32
C ALA A 14 -5.50 -6.49 0.33
N PHE A 15 -5.20 -7.06 1.50
CA PHE A 15 -4.21 -8.13 1.65
C PHE A 15 -4.51 -9.33 0.75
N SER A 16 -5.76 -9.81 0.74
CA SER A 16 -6.17 -10.99 -0.03
C SER A 16 -5.98 -10.81 -1.54
N LYS A 17 -6.16 -9.59 -2.06
CA LYS A 17 -5.93 -9.26 -3.47
C LYS A 17 -4.42 -9.18 -3.79
N MET A 18 -3.63 -8.60 -2.90
CA MET A 18 -2.17 -8.52 -3.05
C MET A 18 -1.49 -9.89 -2.97
N ASP A 19 -1.95 -10.77 -2.07
CA ASP A 19 -1.41 -12.13 -1.92
C ASP A 19 -1.52 -12.95 -3.22
N ARG A 20 -2.67 -12.84 -3.89
CA ARG A 20 -2.89 -13.48 -5.20
C ARG A 20 -1.92 -12.94 -6.27
N SER A 21 -1.71 -11.62 -6.30
CA SER A 21 -0.79 -10.96 -7.23
C SER A 21 0.68 -11.38 -7.01
N CYS A 22 1.05 -11.66 -5.76
CA CYS A 22 2.41 -12.08 -5.40
C CYS A 22 2.73 -13.51 -5.90
N SER A 23 1.73 -14.40 -5.93
CA SER A 23 1.88 -15.82 -6.27
C SER A 23 2.29 -16.13 -7.71
N GLN A 24 2.09 -15.20 -8.65
CA GLN A 24 2.29 -15.45 -10.09
C GLN A 24 3.55 -14.80 -10.71
N GLY A 25 4.26 -13.92 -10.00
CA GLY A 25 5.31 -13.09 -10.64
C GLY A 25 6.53 -12.68 -9.82
N CYS A 26 6.50 -12.72 -8.48
CA CYS A 26 7.67 -12.31 -7.68
C CYS A 26 8.51 -13.55 -7.29
N LYS A 27 9.80 -13.60 -7.70
CA LYS A 27 10.80 -14.27 -6.85
C LYS A 27 10.90 -13.40 -5.60
N CYS A 28 10.07 -13.70 -4.59
CA CYS A 28 9.91 -12.93 -3.36
C CYS A 28 11.24 -12.85 -2.60
N SER A 29 12.10 -11.91 -2.98
CA SER A 29 13.18 -11.44 -2.13
C SER A 29 12.62 -10.43 -1.15
N ALA A 30 13.29 -10.22 -0.01
CA ALA A 30 12.91 -9.23 0.99
C ALA A 30 12.81 -7.79 0.43
N LEU A 31 13.34 -7.54 -0.77
CA LEU A 31 13.29 -6.25 -1.47
C LEU A 31 12.12 -6.11 -2.47
N CYS A 32 11.24 -7.12 -2.58
CA CYS A 32 10.04 -7.03 -3.42
C CYS A 32 9.04 -6.08 -2.74
N GLN A 33 8.80 -4.90 -3.35
CA GLN A 33 7.85 -3.89 -2.84
C GLN A 33 6.46 -4.48 -2.55
N LEU A 34 5.94 -5.34 -3.43
CA LEU A 34 4.66 -6.04 -3.23
C LEU A 34 4.67 -6.95 -2.01
N PHE A 35 5.79 -7.62 -1.76
CA PHE A 35 5.92 -8.50 -0.59
C PHE A 35 5.86 -7.66 0.69
N MET A 36 6.65 -6.59 0.78
CA MET A 36 6.65 -5.71 1.96
C MET A 36 5.29 -5.06 2.19
N ALA A 37 4.67 -4.52 1.14
CA ALA A 37 3.36 -3.91 1.23
C ALA A 37 2.27 -4.93 1.66
N LYS A 38 2.35 -6.17 1.18
CA LYS A 38 1.49 -7.26 1.65
C LYS A 38 1.70 -7.54 3.14
N GLU A 39 2.95 -7.64 3.61
CA GLU A 39 3.24 -7.94 5.01
C GLU A 39 2.75 -6.82 5.95
N PHE A 40 2.89 -5.55 5.57
CA PHE A 40 2.35 -4.43 6.36
C PHE A 40 0.83 -4.46 6.46
N LEU A 41 0.13 -4.74 5.34
CA LEU A 41 -1.32 -4.94 5.38
C LEU A 41 -1.71 -6.16 6.21
N SER A 42 -0.99 -7.27 6.10
CA SER A 42 -1.25 -8.48 6.88
C SER A 42 -1.17 -8.20 8.37
N LEU A 43 -0.09 -7.51 8.79
CA LEU A 43 0.11 -7.10 10.18
C LEU A 43 -1.04 -6.21 10.65
N SER A 44 -1.37 -5.18 9.88
CA SER A 44 -2.46 -4.25 10.22
C SER A 44 -3.82 -4.93 10.24
N ALA A 45 -4.03 -5.93 9.38
CA ALA A 45 -5.23 -6.78 9.38
C ALA A 45 -5.25 -7.78 10.55
N GLN A 46 -4.13 -8.07 11.21
CA GLN A 46 -4.08 -8.91 12.40
C GLN A 46 -4.28 -8.06 13.66
N THR A 47 -3.54 -6.96 13.79
CA THR A 47 -3.53 -6.08 14.98
C THR A 47 -4.72 -5.12 15.00
N GLY A 48 -5.23 -4.73 13.83
CA GLY A 48 -6.20 -3.63 13.72
C GLY A 48 -5.57 -2.25 13.87
N GLU A 49 -4.25 -2.15 13.84
CA GLU A 49 -3.52 -0.89 13.97
C GLU A 49 -3.13 -0.33 12.60
N LYS A 50 -3.29 0.99 12.46
CA LYS A 50 -2.93 1.73 11.25
C LYS A 50 -1.45 2.11 11.21
N PHE A 51 -0.80 2.10 12.36
CA PHE A 51 0.61 2.44 12.56
C PHE A 51 1.34 1.23 13.12
N SER A 52 2.61 1.09 12.78
CA SER A 52 3.44 0.03 13.34
C SER A 52 4.89 0.46 13.39
N ASP A 53 5.54 0.23 14.53
CA ASP A 53 6.99 0.40 14.72
C ASP A 53 7.83 -0.52 13.81
N LYS A 54 7.18 -1.44 13.08
CA LYS A 54 7.82 -2.30 12.09
C LYS A 54 7.93 -1.65 10.71
N ILE A 55 7.30 -0.50 10.48
CA ILE A 55 7.48 0.28 9.26
C ILE A 55 8.79 1.07 9.40
N PRO A 56 9.81 0.80 8.57
CA PRO A 56 11.06 1.57 8.60
C PRO A 56 10.84 3.03 8.19
N ASP A 57 11.60 3.95 8.81
CA ASP A 57 11.54 5.39 8.50
C ASP A 57 11.95 5.71 7.05
N ASP A 58 12.75 4.85 6.41
CA ASP A 58 13.25 5.02 5.05
C ASP A 58 12.45 4.23 4.00
N ILE A 59 11.32 3.62 4.38
CA ILE A 59 10.57 2.68 3.53
C ILE A 59 10.14 3.29 2.19
N LEU A 60 9.72 4.56 2.18
CA LEU A 60 9.24 5.23 0.98
C LEU A 60 10.39 5.47 0.00
N ASP A 61 11.55 5.90 0.49
CA ASP A 61 12.74 6.12 -0.33
C ASP A 61 13.29 4.80 -0.84
N MET A 62 13.28 3.76 -0.01
CA MET A 62 13.63 2.41 -0.42
C MET A 62 12.70 1.96 -1.55
N PHE A 63 11.38 2.12 -1.46
CA PHE A 63 10.47 1.81 -2.57
C PHE A 63 10.86 2.56 -3.84
N ARG A 64 11.05 3.88 -3.79
CA ARG A 64 11.41 4.67 -4.98
C ARG A 64 12.74 4.26 -5.62
N SER A 65 13.65 3.68 -4.83
CA SER A 65 14.95 3.21 -5.31
C SER A 65 14.91 1.83 -6.00
N VAL A 66 13.86 1.03 -5.80
CA VAL A 66 13.77 -0.31 -6.39
C VAL A 66 13.50 -0.20 -7.90
N PRO A 67 14.34 -0.81 -8.76
CA PRO A 67 14.07 -0.88 -10.19
C PRO A 67 12.74 -1.61 -10.49
N LEU A 68 11.85 -0.94 -11.22
CA LEU A 68 10.59 -1.52 -11.65
C LEU A 68 10.78 -2.36 -12.90
N ILE A 69 10.13 -3.53 -12.93
CA ILE A 69 10.03 -4.41 -14.11
C ILE A 69 8.55 -4.52 -14.46
N PRO A 70 7.99 -3.57 -15.24
CA PRO A 70 6.54 -3.42 -15.46
C PRO A 70 5.85 -4.69 -15.95
N GLU A 71 6.54 -5.52 -16.72
CA GLU A 71 6.03 -6.77 -17.28
C GLU A 71 5.65 -7.80 -16.21
N ARG A 72 6.20 -7.68 -14.98
CA ARG A 72 5.89 -8.57 -13.86
C ARG A 72 4.63 -8.18 -13.09
N TYR A 73 4.10 -6.99 -13.33
CA TYR A 73 3.12 -6.36 -12.45
C TYR A 73 1.83 -5.94 -13.16
N LYS A 74 1.74 -6.11 -14.49
CA LYS A 74 0.52 -5.89 -15.26
C LYS A 74 -0.48 -7.03 -15.08
N SER A 75 -1.04 -7.17 -13.88
CA SER A 75 -2.16 -8.07 -13.61
C SER A 75 -3.38 -7.28 -13.12
N MET A 76 -4.58 -7.77 -13.47
CA MET A 76 -5.85 -7.15 -13.06
C MET A 76 -5.98 -7.09 -11.53
N GLU A 77 -5.45 -8.10 -10.84
CA GLU A 77 -5.46 -8.24 -9.40
C GLU A 77 -4.65 -7.13 -8.69
N LEU A 78 -3.56 -6.67 -9.31
CA LEU A 78 -2.76 -5.57 -8.75
C LEU A 78 -3.53 -4.25 -8.81
N GLN A 79 -4.22 -3.99 -9.92
CA GLN A 79 -5.09 -2.82 -10.06
C GLN A 79 -6.25 -2.87 -9.05
N GLU A 80 -6.85 -4.04 -8.86
CA GLU A 80 -7.92 -4.22 -7.88
C GLU A 80 -7.43 -4.02 -6.44
N ALA A 81 -6.20 -4.41 -6.14
CA ALA A 81 -5.57 -4.17 -4.84
C ALA A 81 -5.32 -2.67 -4.63
N PHE A 82 -4.80 -1.97 -5.66
CA PHE A 82 -4.60 -0.53 -5.63
C PHE A 82 -5.90 0.21 -5.34
N VAL A 83 -6.98 -0.08 -6.08
CA VAL A 83 -8.30 0.54 -5.87
C VAL A 83 -8.85 0.27 -4.47
N GLU A 84 -8.66 -0.94 -3.93
CA GLU A 84 -9.10 -1.26 -2.57
C GLU A 84 -8.36 -0.44 -1.51
N VAL A 85 -7.04 -0.34 -1.62
CA VAL A 85 -6.22 0.44 -0.67
C VAL A 85 -6.49 1.94 -0.83
N GLN A 86 -6.63 2.42 -2.06
CA GLN A 86 -6.96 3.80 -2.37
C GLN A 86 -8.29 4.20 -1.72
N SER A 87 -9.32 3.36 -1.84
CA SER A 87 -10.61 3.58 -1.19
C SER A 87 -10.51 3.73 0.33
N ILE A 88 -9.57 3.03 0.98
CA ILE A 88 -9.33 3.20 2.43
C ILE A 88 -8.72 4.58 2.71
N CYS A 89 -7.78 5.03 1.88
CA CYS A 89 -7.09 6.31 2.03
C CYS A 89 -8.03 7.49 1.72
N ASP A 90 -8.82 7.42 0.66
CA ASP A 90 -9.74 8.47 0.23
C ASP A 90 -10.82 8.76 1.28
N ASN A 91 -11.24 7.73 2.01
CA ASN A 91 -12.24 7.83 3.09
C ASN A 91 -11.62 8.15 4.47
N CYS A 92 -10.30 8.38 4.53
CA CYS A 92 -9.63 8.82 5.74
C CYS A 92 -9.79 10.34 5.91
N ALA A 93 -10.05 10.79 7.14
CA ALA A 93 -9.95 12.21 7.46
C ALA A 93 -8.49 12.66 7.34
N THR A 94 -8.26 13.90 6.86
CA THR A 94 -6.91 14.39 6.57
C THR A 94 -6.06 14.54 7.83
N ASP A 95 -6.67 14.80 8.99
CA ASP A 95 -6.01 14.85 10.31
C ASP A 95 -5.62 13.47 10.86
N GLU A 96 -6.20 12.39 10.33
CA GLU A 96 -5.82 11.01 10.61
C GLU A 96 -4.78 10.47 9.61
N HIS A 97 -4.47 11.23 8.55
CA HIS A 97 -3.51 10.84 7.52
C HIS A 97 -2.07 11.10 7.96
N ASP A 98 -1.20 10.14 7.65
CA ASP A 98 0.23 10.24 7.87
C ASP A 98 0.93 9.47 6.75
N SER A 99 2.03 10.03 6.23
CA SER A 99 2.73 9.44 5.08
C SER A 99 3.29 8.04 5.37
N TYR A 100 3.54 7.72 6.65
CA TYR A 100 4.06 6.44 7.14
C TYR A 100 2.98 5.52 7.74
N CYS A 101 1.70 5.91 7.68
CA CYS A 101 0.65 4.97 8.03
C CYS A 101 0.61 3.79 7.04
N THR A 102 0.23 2.60 7.50
CA THR A 102 0.24 1.37 6.68
C THR A 102 -0.48 1.58 5.35
N VAL A 103 -1.65 2.22 5.36
CA VAL A 103 -2.46 2.44 4.15
C VAL A 103 -1.69 3.27 3.13
N ASN A 104 -1.07 4.38 3.54
CA ASN A 104 -0.34 5.26 2.63
C ASN A 104 0.95 4.62 2.12
N VAL A 105 1.69 3.92 2.99
CA VAL A 105 2.91 3.18 2.61
C VAL A 105 2.59 2.13 1.54
N VAL A 106 1.51 1.37 1.75
CA VAL A 106 1.07 0.33 0.82
C VAL A 106 0.54 0.94 -0.47
N LEU A 107 -0.26 2.00 -0.38
CA LEU A 107 -0.78 2.70 -1.55
C LEU A 107 0.35 3.28 -2.40
N THR A 108 1.37 3.85 -1.75
CA THR A 108 2.57 4.36 -2.41
C THR A 108 3.35 3.24 -3.08
N ALA A 109 3.53 2.08 -2.43
CA ALA A 109 4.18 0.93 -3.05
C ALA A 109 3.46 0.47 -4.32
N LEU A 110 2.13 0.35 -4.26
CA LEU A 110 1.29 -0.06 -5.39
C LEU A 110 1.30 0.99 -6.51
N GLY A 111 1.14 2.27 -6.16
CA GLY A 111 1.17 3.36 -7.12
C GLY A 111 2.54 3.53 -7.78
N ILE A 112 3.64 3.30 -7.06
CA ILE A 112 4.98 3.27 -7.65
C ILE A 112 5.06 2.20 -8.75
N ILE A 113 4.51 1.01 -8.50
CA ILE A 113 4.54 -0.09 -9.46
C ILE A 113 3.67 0.20 -10.69
N LEU A 114 2.50 0.81 -10.50
CA LEU A 114 1.51 1.02 -11.56
C LEU A 114 1.76 2.31 -12.36
N GLU A 115 2.08 3.40 -11.67
CA GLU A 115 2.15 4.77 -12.23
C GLU A 115 3.59 5.28 -12.32
N GLY A 116 4.53 4.67 -11.60
CA GLY A 116 5.96 4.98 -11.63
C GLY A 116 6.51 5.56 -10.33
N LYS A 117 7.85 5.60 -10.21
CA LYS A 117 8.60 5.92 -8.98
C LYS A 117 8.24 7.26 -8.32
N ASP A 118 7.73 8.22 -9.08
CA ASP A 118 7.41 9.58 -8.59
C ASP A 118 5.95 9.68 -8.12
N TYR A 119 5.25 8.55 -8.01
CA TYR A 119 3.89 8.50 -7.49
C TYR A 119 3.82 9.02 -6.04
N ILE A 120 2.84 9.88 -5.82
CA ILE A 120 2.46 10.44 -4.51
C ILE A 120 0.94 10.34 -4.43
N THR A 121 0.43 9.94 -3.26
CA THR A 121 -1.02 9.82 -3.02
C THR A 121 -1.69 11.18 -3.06
N ASP A 122 -2.97 11.23 -3.41
CA ASP A 122 -3.69 12.50 -3.46
C ASP A 122 -3.81 13.14 -2.07
N LYS A 123 -3.91 12.33 -1.01
CA LYS A 123 -3.86 12.81 0.38
C LYS A 123 -2.52 13.45 0.75
N ASP A 124 -1.39 12.87 0.36
CA ASP A 124 -0.09 13.51 0.58
C ASP A 124 0.03 14.84 -0.19
N LYS A 125 -0.57 14.96 -1.39
CA LYS A 125 -0.61 16.23 -2.15
C LYS A 125 -1.49 17.29 -1.47
N GLU A 126 -2.63 16.89 -0.91
CA GLU A 126 -3.55 17.77 -0.16
C GLU A 126 -2.87 18.41 1.06
N ILE A 127 -2.04 17.66 1.79
CA ILE A 127 -1.34 18.16 2.99
C ILE A 127 -0.19 19.11 2.63
N GLN A 128 0.42 18.95 1.45
CA GLN A 128 1.52 19.80 0.98
C GLN A 128 1.05 21.12 0.35
N SER A 129 -0.25 21.27 0.11
CA SER A 129 -0.87 22.43 -0.55
C SER A 129 -1.38 23.47 0.45
#